data_AF-A0A939XTP4-F1
#
_entry.id   AF-A0A939XTP4-F1
#
_cell.length_a   1.000
_cell.length_b   1.000
_cell.length_c   1.000
_cell.angle_alpha   90.00
_cell.angle_beta   90.00
_cell.angle_gamma   90.00
#
_symmetry.space_group_name_H-M   'P 1'
#
loop_
_entity.id
_entity.type
_entity.pdbx_description
1 polymer ?
#
loop_
_entity_poly.entity_id
_entity_poly.type
_entity_poly.pdbx_seq_one_letter_code
_entity_poly.pdbx_strand_id
1 'polypeptide(L)' 'MGKIKRYKKKAGRFLKSDSGQRFFNFAYSIGAAIVILGALFKILHMPWGNTILTIGMGTEVLMFILTAFDKPEKE' A
#
# COMPACT_ATOMS: atom_id res chain seq x y z
N MET A 1 -21.75 8.17 23.82
CA MET A 1 -21.40 7.69 22.45
C MET A 1 -20.72 8.72 21.52
N GLY A 2 -20.53 10.00 21.89
CA GLY A 2 -20.02 11.02 20.95
C GLY A 2 -18.49 11.08 20.71
N LYS A 3 -17.66 10.58 21.64
CA LYS A 3 -16.20 10.74 21.55
C LYS A 3 -15.56 9.86 20.47
N ILE A 4 -16.00 8.61 20.33
CA ILE A 4 -15.48 7.64 19.34
C ILE A 4 -15.70 8.14 17.90
N LYS A 5 -16.84 8.78 17.62
CA LYS A 5 -17.18 9.36 16.31
C LYS A 5 -16.21 10.48 15.90
N ARG A 6 -15.63 11.21 16.86
CA ARG A 6 -14.72 12.34 16.61
C ARG A 6 -13.30 11.89 16.24
N TYR A 7 -12.81 10.79 16.84
CA TYR A 7 -11.52 10.20 16.49
C TYR A 7 -11.53 9.55 15.11
N LYS A 8 -12.58 8.78 14.76
CA LYS A 8 -12.79 8.26 13.40
C LYS A 8 -12.82 9.39 12.34
N LYS A 9 -13.43 10.54 12.67
CA LYS A 9 -13.53 11.72 11.77
C LYS A 9 -12.24 12.54 11.67
N LYS A 10 -11.21 12.25 12.48
CA LYS A 10 -9.90 12.91 12.44
C LYS A 10 -8.89 12.06 11.66
N ALA A 11 -8.88 10.74 11.89
CA ALA A 11 -8.08 9.79 11.12
C ALA A 11 -8.50 9.73 9.64
N GLY A 12 -9.81 9.63 9.36
CA GLY A 12 -10.32 9.63 7.98
C GLY A 12 -10.19 10.98 7.25
N ARG A 13 -9.77 12.05 7.93
CA ARG A 13 -9.48 13.36 7.31
C ARG A 13 -7.99 13.53 6.96
N PHE A 14 -7.12 12.75 7.60
CA PHE A 14 -5.70 12.73 7.31
C PHE A 14 -5.40 11.88 6.07
N LEU A 15 -6.08 10.75 5.90
CA LEU A 15 -5.99 9.93 4.68
C LEU A 15 -6.62 10.65 3.47
N LYS A 16 -7.79 11.28 3.63
CA LYS A 16 -8.42 12.15 2.61
C LYS A 16 -7.74 13.50 2.35
N SER A 17 -6.58 13.74 2.96
CA SER A 17 -5.81 14.96 2.67
C SER A 17 -5.05 14.74 1.35
N ASP A 18 -4.95 15.77 0.51
CA ASP A 18 -4.17 15.78 -0.74
C ASP A 18 -2.77 15.16 -0.58
N SER A 19 -2.15 15.34 0.59
CA SER A 19 -0.84 14.78 0.91
C SER A 19 -0.88 13.27 1.20
N GLY A 20 -1.96 12.77 1.81
CA GLY A 20 -2.15 11.34 2.11
C GLY A 20 -2.34 10.52 0.84
N GLN A 21 -3.19 11.01 -0.09
CA GLN A 21 -3.43 10.37 -1.39
C GLN A 21 -2.14 10.25 -2.21
N ARG A 22 -1.32 11.33 -2.26
CA ARG A 22 -0.03 11.33 -2.97
C ARG A 22 0.97 10.36 -2.38
N PHE A 23 1.07 10.33 -1.05
CA PHE A 23 1.94 9.37 -0.35
C PHE A 23 1.51 7.92 -0.64
N PHE A 24 0.21 7.65 -0.64
CA PHE A 24 -0.35 6.34 -0.94
C PHE A 24 -0.02 5.87 -2.36
N ASN A 25 -0.24 6.74 -3.36
CA ASN A 25 0.10 6.45 -4.76
C ASN A 25 1.61 6.22 -4.96
N PHE A 26 2.44 6.98 -4.26
CA PHE A 26 3.89 6.81 -4.30
C PHE A 26 4.31 5.47 -3.68
N ALA A 27 3.79 5.13 -2.51
CA ALA A 27 4.07 3.87 -1.85
C ALA A 27 3.54 2.66 -2.64
N TYR A 28 2.39 2.79 -3.29
CA TYR A 28 1.85 1.77 -4.21
C TYR A 28 2.79 1.56 -5.40
N SER A 29 3.26 2.66 -6.01
CA SER A 29 4.19 2.60 -7.14
C SER A 29 5.53 1.96 -6.76
N ILE A 30 6.03 2.22 -5.54
CA ILE A 30 7.24 1.58 -5.00
C ILE A 30 7.01 0.08 -4.75
N GLY A 31 5.89 -0.29 -4.14
CA GLY A 31 5.52 -1.70 -3.90
C GLY A 31 5.55 -2.51 -5.19
N ALA A 32 4.88 -2.00 -6.23
CA ALA A 32 4.82 -2.62 -7.54
C ALA A 32 6.22 -2.76 -8.17
N ALA A 33 7.08 -1.75 -8.06
CA ALA A 33 8.45 -1.84 -8.57
C ALA A 33 9.28 -2.93 -7.88
N ILE A 34 9.12 -3.10 -6.56
CA ILE A 34 9.80 -4.16 -5.79
C ILE A 34 9.30 -5.55 -6.18
N VAL A 35 8.00 -5.71 -6.44
CA VAL A 35 7.43 -6.98 -6.95
C VAL A 35 8.03 -7.34 -8.30
N ILE A 36 8.06 -6.38 -9.24
CA ILE A 36 8.60 -6.59 -10.58
C ILE A 36 10.10 -6.96 -10.48
N LEU A 37 10.86 -6.28 -9.63
CA LEU A 37 12.27 -6.58 -9.39
C LEU A 37 12.46 -8.00 -8.80
N GLY A 38 11.64 -8.39 -7.82
CA GLY A 38 11.67 -9.73 -7.25
C GLY A 38 11.32 -10.82 -8.26
N ALA A 39 10.33 -10.56 -9.12
CA ALA A 39 9.95 -11.47 -10.20
C ALA A 39 11.08 -11.61 -11.23
N LEU A 40 11.74 -10.50 -11.58
CA LEU A 40 12.91 -10.50 -12.46
C LEU A 40 14.05 -11.35 -11.88
N PHE A 41 14.38 -11.17 -10.60
CA PHE A 41 15.43 -11.95 -9.94
C PHE A 41 15.07 -13.43 -9.86
N LYS A 42 13.79 -13.75 -9.66
CA LYS A 42 13.27 -15.12 -9.65
C LYS A 42 13.41 -15.79 -11.02
N ILE A 43 13.10 -15.08 -12.12
CA ILE A 43 13.24 -15.60 -13.49
C ILE A 43 14.72 -15.76 -13.87
N LEU A 44 15.57 -14.83 -13.46
CA LEU A 44 17.02 -14.87 -13.71
C LEU A 44 17.79 -15.82 -12.80
N HIS A 45 17.10 -16.58 -11.93
CA HIS A 45 17.70 -17.53 -10.97
C HIS A 45 18.78 -16.89 -10.08
N MET A 46 18.67 -15.58 -9.83
CA MET A 46 19.60 -14.88 -8.97
C MET A 46 19.36 -15.24 -7.50
N PRO A 47 20.41 -15.23 -6.66
CA PRO A 47 20.23 -15.33 -5.23
C PRO A 47 19.27 -14.23 -4.75
N TRP A 48 18.51 -14.49 -3.69
CA TRP A 48 17.52 -13.57 -3.11
C TRP A 48 16.24 -13.33 -3.91
N GLY A 49 16.07 -13.92 -5.10
CA GLY A 49 14.85 -13.74 -5.90
C GLY A 49 13.56 -14.11 -5.16
N ASN A 50 13.56 -15.24 -4.44
CA ASN A 50 12.43 -15.62 -3.59
C ASN A 50 12.16 -14.61 -2.49
N THR A 51 13.21 -14.15 -1.79
CA THR A 51 13.08 -13.24 -0.64
C THR A 51 12.53 -11.88 -1.06
N ILE A 52 13.05 -11.30 -2.14
CA ILE A 52 12.59 -10.02 -2.67
C ILE A 52 11.15 -10.15 -3.18
N LEU A 53 10.84 -11.25 -3.88
CA LEU A 53 9.49 -11.51 -4.36
C LEU A 53 8.49 -11.67 -3.20
N THR A 54 8.85 -12.39 -2.14
CA THR A 54 7.99 -12.53 -0.95
C THR A 54 7.74 -11.17 -0.27
N ILE A 55 8.77 -10.33 -0.14
CA ILE A 55 8.63 -8.99 0.46
C ILE A 55 7.78 -8.08 -0.43
N GLY A 56 8.01 -8.09 -1.75
CA GLY A 56 7.21 -7.31 -2.71
C GLY A 56 5.74 -7.71 -2.65
N MET A 57 5.46 -9.01 -2.76
CA MET A 57 4.09 -9.53 -2.71
C MET A 57 3.42 -9.25 -1.36
N GLY A 58 4.16 -9.36 -0.25
CA GLY A 58 3.66 -8.99 1.08
C GLY A 58 3.32 -7.49 1.20
N THR A 59 4.12 -6.63 0.56
CA THR A 59 3.86 -5.18 0.50
C THR A 59 2.58 -4.89 -0.26
N GLU A 60 2.36 -5.52 -1.41
CA GLU A 60 1.11 -5.38 -2.19
C GLU A 60 -0.13 -5.86 -1.41
N VAL A 61 -0.02 -6.99 -0.70
CA VAL A 61 -1.11 -7.48 0.15
C VAL A 61 -1.49 -6.45 1.22
N LEU A 62 -0.50 -5.83 1.87
CA LEU A 62 -0.76 -4.77 2.85
C LEU A 62 -1.41 -3.55 2.19
N MET A 63 -0.92 -3.13 1.03
CA MET A 63 -1.48 -1.98 0.32
C MET A 63 -2.93 -2.23 -0.10
N PHE A 64 -3.27 -3.42 -0.61
CA PHE A 64 -4.66 -3.75 -0.94
C PHE A 64 -5.57 -3.77 0.27
N ILE A 65 -5.10 -4.27 1.41
CA ILE A 65 -5.88 -4.24 2.65
C ILE A 65 -6.13 -2.79 3.09
N LEU A 66 -5.10 -1.94 3.05
CA LEU A 66 -5.25 -0.54 3.43
C LEU A 66 -6.21 0.20 2.46
N THR A 67 -6.11 -0.05 1.15
CA THR A 67 -7.03 0.49 0.15
C THR A 67 -8.46 -0.03 0.34
N ALA A 68 -8.66 -1.27 0.79
CA ALA A 68 -10.01 -1.80 1.05
C ALA A 68 -10.70 -1.09 2.23
N PHE A 69 -9.94 -0.54 3.18
CA PHE A 69 -10.46 0.27 4.28
C PHE A 69 -10.60 1.76 3.93
N ASP A 70 -9.86 2.25 2.94
CA ASP A 70 -10.06 3.59 2.40
C ASP A 70 -11.25 3.57 1.44
N LYS A 71 -12.34 4.25 1.81
CA LYS A 71 -13.56 4.24 1.00
C LYS A 71 -13.25 4.79 -0.38
N PRO A 72 -13.76 4.18 -1.46
CA PRO A 72 -13.52 4.64 -2.83
C PRO A 72 -13.82 6.14 -2.92
N GLU A 73 -12.91 6.86 -3.56
CA GLU A 73 -13.13 8.23 -3.97
C GLU A 73 -14.47 8.23 -4.71
N LYS A 74 -15.46 8.96 -4.17
CA LYS A 74 -16.70 9.14 -4.92
C LYS A 74 -16.28 9.94 -6.14
N GLU A 75 -16.52 9.39 -7.33
CA GLU A 75 -16.61 10.18 -8.55
C GLU A 75 -17.47 11.43 -8.32
#